data_AF-A0A1H8YRK0-F1
#
_entry.id   AF-A0A1H8YRK0-F1
#
_cell.length_a   1.000
_cell.length_b   1.000
_cell.length_c   1.000
_cell.angle_alpha   90.00
_cell.angle_beta   90.00
_cell.angle_gamma   90.00
#
_symmetry.space_group_name_H-M   'P 1'
#
loop_
_entity.id
_entity.type
_entity.pdbx_description
1 polymer ?
#
loop_
_entity_poly.entity_id
_entity_poly.type
_entity_poly.pdbx_seq_one_letter_code
_entity_poly.pdbx_strand_id
1 'polypeptide(L)'
;PEAANYQKFAQPASRFALVGVFVAKYADGVRVAVTGASEGGVFRWAEAEAALTANFSPAALAGLSVDADGLIGDLHATPAYRAHLIGVLTGRAVTAAG
;
A
#
# COMPACT_ATOMS: atom_id res chain seq x y z
N PRO A 1 -1.44 -0.73 -17.89
CA PRO A 1 -2.13 0.24 -17.01
C PRO A 1 -2.00 1.63 -17.63
N GLU A 2 -2.95 2.52 -17.37
CA GLU A 2 -2.89 3.93 -17.80
C GLU A 2 -1.87 4.72 -16.98
N ALA A 3 -1.77 4.40 -15.69
CA ALA A 3 -0.81 4.95 -14.75
C ALA A 3 -0.44 3.88 -13.73
N ALA A 4 0.81 3.83 -13.30
CA ALA A 4 1.24 2.91 -12.24
C ALA A 4 2.49 3.40 -11.53
N ASN A 5 2.62 3.06 -10.25
CA ASN A 5 3.81 3.37 -9.47
C ASN A 5 4.04 2.34 -8.35
N TYR A 6 5.30 2.05 -8.07
CA TYR A 6 5.73 1.23 -6.95
C TYR A 6 6.46 2.08 -5.91
N GLN A 7 5.97 2.05 -4.66
CA GLN A 7 6.63 2.68 -3.53
C GLN A 7 7.15 1.61 -2.58
N LYS A 8 8.41 1.73 -2.17
CA LYS A 8 9.07 0.78 -1.28
C LYS A 8 9.70 1.51 -0.11
N PHE A 9 9.28 1.17 1.10
CA PHE A 9 10.02 1.48 2.31
C PHE A 9 10.96 0.31 2.61
N ALA A 10 12.25 0.51 2.36
CA ALA A 10 13.25 -0.55 2.49
C ALA A 10 13.71 -0.72 3.93
N GLN A 11 13.89 -1.98 4.36
CA GLN A 11 14.57 -2.28 5.61
C GLN A 11 16.07 -1.89 5.48
N PRO A 12 16.68 -1.16 6.43
CA PRO A 12 18.06 -0.66 6.32
C PRO A 12 19.15 -1.69 6.03
N ALA A 13 19.13 -2.83 6.71
CA ALA A 13 20.10 -3.93 6.60
C ALA A 13 19.87 -4.81 5.36
N SER A 14 18.68 -5.40 5.19
CA SER A 14 18.43 -6.35 4.09
C SER A 14 18.05 -5.69 2.77
N ARG A 15 17.59 -4.43 2.84
CA ARG A 15 16.95 -3.70 1.72
C ARG A 15 15.72 -4.39 1.16
N PHE A 16 15.18 -5.43 1.79
CA PHE A 16 13.86 -5.94 1.46
C PHE A 16 12.78 -4.90 1.76
N ALA A 17 11.62 -5.04 1.13
CA ALA A 17 10.49 -4.16 1.42
C ALA A 17 10.01 -4.46 2.84
N LEU A 18 10.20 -3.52 3.76
CA LEU A 18 9.51 -3.55 5.05
C LEU A 18 8.01 -3.38 4.82
N VAL A 19 7.66 -2.44 3.95
CA VAL A 19 6.36 -2.35 3.27
C VAL A 19 6.62 -1.89 1.84
N GLY A 20 6.01 -2.56 0.87
CA GLY A 20 5.93 -2.11 -0.51
C GLY A 20 4.47 -1.98 -0.93
N VAL A 21 4.16 -0.97 -1.74
CA VAL A 21 2.83 -0.79 -2.34
C VAL A 21 2.98 -0.54 -3.82
N PHE A 22 2.28 -1.34 -4.62
CA PHE A 22 2.11 -1.12 -6.05
C PHE A 22 0.69 -0.64 -6.32
N VAL A 23 0.56 0.52 -6.95
CA VAL A 23 -0.72 1.05 -7.42
C VAL A 23 -0.71 1.03 -8.93
N ALA A 24 -1.77 0.50 -9.54
CA ALA A 24 -1.99 0.54 -10.98
C ALA A 24 -3.42 0.93 -11.30
N LYS A 25 -3.57 1.95 -12.16
CA LYS A 25 -4.83 2.41 -12.73
C LYS A 25 -5.03 1.77 -14.10
N TYR A 26 -6.22 1.23 -14.32
CA TYR A 26 -6.69 0.66 -15.58
C TYR A 26 -7.99 1.35 -15.99
N ALA A 27 -8.42 1.12 -17.23
CA ALA A 27 -9.68 1.66 -17.74
C ALA A 27 -10.91 1.19 -16.93
N ASP A 28 -10.82 0.02 -16.29
CA ASP A 28 -11.88 -0.62 -15.50
C ASP A 28 -11.67 -0.51 -13.98
N GLY A 29 -10.66 0.25 -13.54
CA GLY A 29 -10.46 0.58 -12.13
C GLY A 29 -9.03 0.45 -11.62
N VAL A 30 -8.86 0.46 -10.30
CA VAL A 30 -7.56 0.54 -9.64
C VAL A 30 -7.23 -0.77 -8.92
N ARG A 31 -5.94 -1.11 -8.89
CA ARG A 31 -5.37 -2.22 -8.10
C ARG A 31 -4.33 -1.67 -7.12
N VAL A 32 -4.39 -2.12 -5.87
CA VAL A 32 -3.47 -1.74 -4.79
C VAL A 32 -2.93 -3.02 -4.16
N ALA A 33 -1.71 -3.40 -4.52
CA ALA A 33 -1.04 -4.59 -4.01
C ALA A 33 -0.01 -4.22 -2.94
N VAL A 34 -0.06 -4.91 -1.80
CA VAL A 34 0.81 -4.67 -0.64
C VAL A 34 1.76 -5.84 -0.46
N THR A 35 3.05 -5.55 -0.30
CA THR A 35 4.13 -6.53 -0.17
C THR A 35 4.96 -6.32 1.10
N GLY A 36 5.49 -7.40 1.67
CA GLY A 36 6.39 -7.36 2.84
C GLY A 36 5.71 -7.04 4.18
N ALA A 37 4.40 -6.79 4.20
CA ALA A 37 3.68 -6.36 5.39
C ALA A 37 2.92 -7.48 6.12
N SER A 38 2.32 -8.43 5.39
CA SER A 38 1.45 -9.48 5.97
C SER A 38 2.19 -10.81 6.16
N GLU A 39 1.79 -11.55 7.21
CA GLU A 39 2.22 -12.91 7.47
C GLU A 39 1.74 -13.89 6.38
N GLY A 40 0.59 -13.59 5.75
CA GLY A 40 -0.01 -14.37 4.67
C GLY A 40 0.57 -14.08 3.28
N GLY A 41 1.61 -13.25 3.19
CA GLY A 41 2.23 -12.87 1.92
C GLY A 41 1.63 -11.61 1.29
N VAL A 42 1.59 -11.57 -0.05
CA VAL A 42 1.09 -10.40 -0.79
C VAL A 42 -0.43 -10.38 -0.78
N PHE A 43 -1.03 -9.21 -0.55
CA PHE A 43 -2.48 -9.05 -0.57
C PHE A 43 -2.90 -7.77 -1.31
N ARG A 44 -4.19 -7.69 -1.65
CA ARG A 44 -4.82 -6.52 -2.26
C ARG A 44 -5.65 -5.78 -1.23
N TRP A 45 -5.56 -4.45 -1.24
CA TRP A 45 -6.34 -3.60 -0.33
C TRP A 45 -7.63 -3.13 -1.00
N ALA A 46 -8.70 -3.90 -0.84
CA ALA A 46 -9.96 -3.73 -1.57
C ALA A 46 -10.65 -2.37 -1.30
N GLU A 47 -10.62 -1.89 -0.08
CA GLU A 47 -11.22 -0.60 0.31
C GLU A 47 -10.53 0.57 -0.39
N ALA A 48 -9.19 0.55 -0.46
CA ALA A 48 -8.43 1.54 -1.20
C ALA A 48 -8.65 1.43 -2.71
N GLU A 49 -8.76 0.21 -3.25
CA GLU A 49 -9.10 0.00 -4.67
C GLU A 49 -10.46 0.59 -5.02
N ALA A 50 -11.48 0.39 -4.18
CA ALA A 50 -12.81 0.96 -4.38
C ALA A 50 -12.78 2.50 -4.35
N ALA A 51 -12.12 3.08 -3.33
CA ALA A 51 -12.01 4.54 -3.18
C ALA A 51 -11.24 5.18 -4.35
N LEU A 52 -10.10 4.60 -4.74
CA LEU A 52 -9.28 5.12 -5.84
C LEU A 52 -9.90 4.90 -7.22
N THR A 53 -10.72 3.87 -7.38
CA THR A 53 -11.50 3.68 -8.62
C THR A 53 -12.54 4.79 -8.79
N ALA A 54 -13.19 5.21 -7.70
CA ALA A 54 -14.15 6.32 -7.74
C ALA A 54 -13.46 7.69 -7.92
N ASN A 55 -12.31 7.88 -7.28
CA ASN A 55 -11.52 9.11 -7.38
C ASN A 55 -10.02 8.79 -7.24
N PHE A 56 -9.29 8.81 -8.35
CA PHE A 56 -7.86 8.52 -8.36
C PHE A 56 -7.04 9.72 -7.82
N SER A 57 -7.09 9.93 -6.51
CA SER A 57 -6.32 10.95 -5.80
C SER A 57 -5.92 10.46 -4.41
N PRO A 58 -4.81 10.97 -3.83
CA PRO A 58 -4.41 10.60 -2.48
C PRO A 58 -5.47 10.93 -1.42
N ALA A 59 -6.28 11.97 -1.65
CA ALA A 59 -7.35 12.39 -0.76
C ALA A 59 -8.46 11.35 -0.62
N ALA A 60 -8.66 10.48 -1.62
CA ALA A 60 -9.64 9.40 -1.55
C ALA A 60 -9.29 8.34 -0.47
N LEU A 61 -8.05 8.33 0.02
CA LEU A 61 -7.60 7.42 1.07
C LEU A 61 -7.82 7.97 2.48
N ALA A 62 -8.30 9.22 2.62
CA ALA A 62 -8.48 9.85 3.92
C ALA A 62 -9.46 9.06 4.79
N GLY A 63 -9.03 8.68 5.99
CA GLY A 63 -9.82 7.88 6.93
C GLY A 63 -9.80 6.37 6.67
N LEU A 64 -9.15 5.90 5.61
CA LEU A 64 -8.93 4.47 5.37
C LEU A 64 -7.66 3.99 6.07
N SER A 65 -7.74 2.79 6.64
CA SER A 65 -6.60 2.09 7.23
C SER A 65 -6.69 0.59 6.96
N VAL A 66 -5.54 -0.07 6.92
CA VAL A 66 -5.46 -1.53 6.94
C VAL A 66 -5.49 -1.98 8.40
N ASP A 67 -6.20 -3.07 8.69
CA ASP A 67 -6.17 -3.69 10.01
C ASP A 67 -4.75 -4.20 10.31
N ALA A 68 -4.30 -4.03 11.55
CA ALA A 68 -3.00 -4.51 11.98
C ALA A 68 -3.00 -6.04 12.17
N ASP A 69 -4.16 -6.66 12.34
CA ASP A 69 -4.30 -8.10 12.50
C ASP A 69 -3.79 -8.85 11.25
N GLY A 70 -2.90 -9.83 11.46
CA GLY A 70 -2.24 -10.59 10.38
C GLY A 70 -1.10 -9.84 9.67
N LEU A 71 -0.70 -8.66 10.16
CA LEU A 71 0.55 -8.00 9.75
C LEU A 71 1.72 -8.44 10.62
N ILE A 72 2.91 -8.52 10.01
CA ILE A 72 4.14 -8.95 10.66
C ILE A 72 4.53 -7.96 11.77
N GLY A 73 4.72 -8.47 12.98
CA GLY A 73 5.34 -7.73 14.09
C GLY A 73 6.74 -8.26 14.40
N ASP A 74 7.76 -7.42 14.29
CA ASP A 74 9.15 -7.79 14.61
C ASP A 74 9.95 -6.59 15.17
N LEU A 75 11.26 -6.79 15.39
CA LEU A 75 12.19 -5.76 15.87
C LEU A 75 12.27 -4.53 14.95
N HIS A 76 11.88 -4.65 13.67
CA HIS A 76 12.00 -3.58 12.68
C HIS A 76 10.72 -2.76 12.53
N ALA A 77 9.56 -3.36 12.79
CA ALA A 77 8.27 -2.67 12.75
C ALA A 77 7.19 -3.42 13.51
N THR A 78 6.35 -2.68 14.24
CA THR A 78 5.10 -3.20 14.79
C THR A 78 4.05 -3.40 13.69
N PRO A 79 3.05 -4.27 13.89
CA PRO A 79 1.94 -4.45 12.95
C PRO A 79 1.23 -3.12 12.64
N ALA A 80 0.94 -2.32 13.68
CA ALA A 80 0.33 -1.00 13.55
C ALA A 80 1.19 -0.01 12.72
N TYR A 81 2.52 -0.06 12.86
CA TYR A 81 3.40 0.77 12.05
C TYR A 81 3.40 0.34 10.58
N ARG A 82 3.32 -0.97 10.29
CA ARG A 82 3.17 -1.46 8.91
C ARG A 82 1.83 -1.05 8.31
N ALA A 83 0.73 -1.19 9.06
CA ALA A 83 -0.59 -0.70 8.66
C ALA A 83 -0.55 0.79 8.28
N HIS A 84 0.10 1.61 9.11
CA HIS A 84 0.29 3.03 8.83
C HIS A 84 1.10 3.27 7.54
N LEU A 85 2.24 2.58 7.38
CA LEU A 85 3.09 2.70 6.19
C LEU A 85 2.36 2.30 4.91
N ILE A 86 1.46 1.32 4.93
CA ILE A 86 0.66 0.95 3.76
C ILE A 86 -0.15 2.15 3.26
N GLY A 87 -0.85 2.85 4.15
CA GLY A 87 -1.62 4.05 3.79
C GLY A 87 -0.73 5.14 3.20
N VAL A 88 0.38 5.45 3.86
CA VAL A 88 1.33 6.49 3.41
C VAL A 88 1.93 6.15 2.04
N LEU A 89 2.39 4.92 1.84
CA LEU A 89 3.00 4.50 0.57
C LEU A 89 1.97 4.40 -0.55
N THR A 90 0.73 4.00 -0.27
CA THR A 90 -0.37 4.04 -1.26
C THR A 90 -0.60 5.47 -1.74
N GLY A 91 -0.72 6.44 -0.82
CA GLY A 91 -0.90 7.84 -1.18
C GLY A 91 0.26 8.39 -2.03
N ARG A 92 1.51 8.08 -1.65
CA ARG A 92 2.70 8.44 -2.43
C ARG A 92 2.71 7.79 -3.82
N ALA A 93 2.28 6.53 -3.92
CA ALA A 93 2.22 5.81 -5.19
C ALA A 93 1.18 6.45 -6.12
N VAL A 94 0.01 6.84 -5.61
CA VAL A 94 -1.01 7.57 -6.38
C VAL A 94 -0.44 8.90 -6.90
N THR A 95 0.14 9.72 -6.02
CA THR A 95 0.77 11.00 -6.44
C THR A 95 1.85 10.80 -7.51
N ALA A 96 2.66 9.76 -7.40
CA ALA A 96 3.75 9.49 -8.33
C ALA A 96 3.30 8.80 -9.63
N ALA A 97 2.11 8.19 -9.66
CA ALA A 97 1.56 7.55 -10.85
C ALA A 97 0.98 8.54 -11.85
N GLY A 98 0.51 9.72 -11.39
CA GLY A 98 -0.05 10.77 -12.25
C GLY A 98 -1.40 11.25 -11.77
#